data_AF-A0A1B6GIY0-F1
#
_entry.id   AF-A0A1B6GIY0-F1
#
_cell.length_a   1.000
_cell.length_b   1.000
_cell.length_c   1.000
_cell.angle_alpha   90.00
_cell.angle_beta   90.00
_cell.angle_gamma   90.00
#
_symmetry.space_group_name_H-M   'P 1'
#
loop_
_entity.id
_entity.type
_entity.pdbx_description
1 polymer ?
#
loop_
_entity_poly.entity_id
_entity_poly.type
_entity_poly.pdbx_seq_one_letter_code
_entity_poly.pdbx_strand_id
1 'polypeptide(L)'
;PIYVPSKSGRDAETQIYPGELFHFDTEVQPILEVLVGKTVEQALVEVMEEDELAAIREQQRRYKEIRAAEKAEEQRLEEQERRRREEAAKRVEELELTNRIRLETEDRVSAAVLTQGYLTDLLPSVLEGLKEAGYFIDDIREDVEENFMSWLMGEVRQEMQRMVDNRDLLSEIVREILETRAEVYRAMATDKPGPGSDEEPTSTPLPGVSSVVLHKDENTEETDETGETKPEEETEVRKSAGKDEPTAES
;
A
#
# COMPACT_ATOMS: atom_id res chain seq x y z
N PRO A 1 163.26 13.57 11.22
CA PRO A 1 161.91 14.00 10.79
C PRO A 1 161.58 13.47 9.39
N ILE A 2 160.44 12.76 9.24
CA ILE A 2 160.00 12.20 7.96
C ILE A 2 159.51 13.35 7.06
N TYR A 3 160.08 13.46 5.86
CA TYR A 3 159.73 14.50 4.88
C TYR A 3 158.39 14.15 4.21
N VAL A 4 157.43 15.08 4.28
CA VAL A 4 156.16 15.00 3.56
C VAL A 4 156.19 16.04 2.43
N PRO A 5 156.04 15.63 1.15
CA PRO A 5 156.04 16.55 0.02
C PRO A 5 154.87 17.54 0.12
N SER A 6 155.10 18.80 -0.24
CA SER A 6 154.02 19.79 -0.38
C SER A 6 153.11 19.39 -1.54
N LYS A 7 151.79 19.40 -1.31
CA LYS A 7 150.77 19.06 -2.32
C LYS A 7 150.99 19.90 -3.59
N SER A 8 151.28 19.25 -4.71
CA SER A 8 151.38 19.90 -6.03
C SER A 8 150.17 19.53 -6.89
N GLY A 9 149.30 20.50 -7.11
CA GLY A 9 148.06 20.40 -7.89
C GLY A 9 147.18 21.61 -7.61
N ARG A 10 146.30 22.00 -8.54
CA ARG A 10 145.26 23.01 -8.26
C ARG A 10 144.07 22.31 -7.61
N ASP A 11 143.72 22.73 -6.40
CA ASP A 11 142.50 22.27 -5.74
C ASP A 11 141.30 22.99 -6.36
N ALA A 12 140.32 22.20 -6.80
CA ALA A 12 139.04 22.68 -7.30
C ALA A 12 137.93 21.91 -6.57
N GLU A 13 136.92 22.63 -6.09
CA GLU A 13 135.69 22.03 -5.59
C GLU A 13 134.55 22.39 -6.54
N THR A 14 133.64 21.44 -6.71
CA THR A 14 132.38 21.64 -7.43
C THR A 14 131.26 21.34 -6.46
N GLN A 15 130.44 22.34 -6.17
CA GLN A 15 129.27 22.22 -5.31
C GLN A 15 128.03 22.57 -6.12
N ILE A 16 126.98 21.76 -5.99
CA ILE A 16 125.65 22.04 -6.57
C ILE A 16 124.84 22.76 -5.49
N TYR A 17 124.27 23.91 -5.85
CA TYR A 17 123.43 24.68 -4.92
C TYR A 17 121.97 24.21 -4.94
N PRO A 18 121.22 24.36 -3.83
CA PRO A 18 119.80 24.03 -3.80
C PRO A 18 119.04 24.75 -4.92
N GLY A 19 118.34 23.98 -5.78
CA GLY A 19 117.57 24.50 -6.91
C GLY A 19 118.29 24.48 -8.26
N GLU A 20 119.59 24.22 -8.32
CA GLU A 20 120.37 24.22 -9.58
C GLU A 20 120.03 23.03 -10.51
N LEU A 21 119.50 21.93 -9.96
CA LEU A 21 119.08 20.73 -10.71
C LEU A 21 117.56 20.57 -10.83
N PHE A 22 116.77 21.55 -10.40
CA PHE A 22 115.32 21.42 -10.42
C PHE A 22 114.75 21.56 -11.84
N HIS A 23 114.01 20.55 -12.28
CA HIS A 23 113.28 20.56 -13.56
C HIS A 23 111.79 20.54 -13.31
N PHE A 24 111.15 21.71 -13.41
CA PHE A 24 109.75 21.91 -13.07
C PHE A 24 108.81 20.92 -13.78
N ASP A 25 108.98 20.72 -15.09
CA ASP A 25 108.09 19.86 -15.88
C ASP A 25 108.09 18.40 -15.41
N THR A 26 109.22 17.90 -14.93
CA THR A 26 109.35 16.54 -14.39
C THR A 26 108.80 16.44 -12.96
N GLU A 27 109.10 17.43 -12.13
CA GLU A 27 108.79 17.40 -10.70
C GLU A 27 107.31 17.74 -10.41
N VAL A 28 106.65 18.50 -11.29
CA VAL A 28 105.23 18.87 -11.14
C VAL A 28 104.28 17.75 -11.58
N GLN A 29 104.73 16.85 -12.45
CA GLN A 29 103.93 15.78 -13.03
C GLN A 29 103.22 14.90 -11.98
N PRO A 30 103.88 14.35 -10.94
CA PRO A 30 103.20 13.54 -9.92
C PRO A 30 102.18 14.33 -9.09
N ILE A 31 102.42 15.64 -8.89
CA ILE A 31 101.49 16.50 -8.16
C ILE A 31 100.22 16.71 -8.98
N LEU A 32 100.35 17.00 -10.27
CA LEU A 32 99.22 17.18 -11.18
C LEU A 32 98.44 15.88 -11.40
N GLU A 33 99.13 14.75 -11.52
CA GLU A 33 98.48 13.44 -11.67
C GLU A 33 97.56 13.14 -10.48
N VAL A 34 98.06 13.35 -9.25
CA VAL A 34 97.26 13.12 -8.04
C VAL A 34 96.12 14.14 -7.93
N LEU A 35 96.37 15.42 -8.22
CA LEU A 35 95.34 16.46 -8.13
C LEU A 35 94.22 16.22 -9.14
N VAL A 36 94.57 16.04 -10.42
CA VAL A 36 93.57 15.80 -11.47
C VAL A 36 92.85 14.48 -11.23
N GLY A 37 93.60 13.41 -10.91
CA GLY A 37 93.03 12.10 -10.62
C GLY A 37 91.99 12.14 -9.51
N LYS A 38 92.34 12.74 -8.35
CA LYS A 38 91.40 12.87 -7.22
C LYS A 38 90.21 13.76 -7.54
N THR A 39 90.42 14.87 -8.25
CA THR A 39 89.30 15.76 -8.59
C THR A 39 88.29 15.09 -9.53
N VAL A 40 88.77 14.32 -10.51
CA VAL A 40 87.91 13.59 -11.44
C VAL A 40 87.20 12.43 -10.74
N GLU A 41 87.92 11.68 -9.90
CA GLU A 41 87.35 10.58 -9.12
C GLU A 41 86.26 11.09 -8.17
N GLN A 42 86.54 12.16 -7.42
CA GLN A 42 85.57 12.77 -6.52
C GLN A 42 84.35 13.29 -7.29
N ALA A 43 84.54 14.01 -8.40
CA ALA A 43 83.43 14.50 -9.21
C ALA A 43 82.55 13.37 -9.77
N LEU A 44 83.17 12.25 -10.17
CA LEU A 44 82.42 11.08 -10.67
C LEU A 44 81.57 10.44 -9.57
N VAL A 45 82.13 10.27 -8.37
CA VAL A 45 81.41 9.69 -7.23
C VAL A 45 80.24 10.60 -6.82
N GLU A 46 80.46 11.91 -6.73
CA GLU A 46 79.42 12.88 -6.37
C GLU A 46 78.24 12.85 -7.35
N VAL A 47 78.51 12.85 -8.66
CA VAL A 47 77.44 12.79 -9.67
C VAL A 47 76.66 11.47 -9.59
N MET A 48 77.35 10.34 -9.38
CA MET A 48 76.69 9.05 -9.22
C MET A 48 75.80 8.99 -7.98
N GLU A 49 76.26 9.53 -6.86
CA GLU A 49 75.49 9.62 -5.61
C GLU A 49 74.27 10.53 -5.77
N GLU A 50 74.42 11.67 -6.46
CA GLU A 50 73.31 12.57 -6.75
C GLU A 50 72.22 11.91 -7.59
N ASP A 51 72.62 11.19 -8.64
CA ASP A 51 71.70 10.46 -9.52
C ASP A 51 70.97 9.34 -8.76
N GLU A 52 71.67 8.57 -7.92
CA GLU A 52 71.07 7.53 -7.09
C GLU A 52 70.04 8.13 -6.10
N LEU A 53 70.42 9.21 -5.41
CA LEU A 53 69.52 9.91 -4.49
C LEU A 53 68.29 10.49 -5.21
N ALA A 54 68.46 11.00 -6.44
CA ALA A 54 67.35 11.48 -7.25
C ALA A 54 66.39 10.33 -7.61
N ALA A 55 66.91 9.19 -8.05
CA ALA A 55 66.12 8.01 -8.38
C ALA A 55 65.34 7.47 -7.17
N ILE A 56 65.99 7.36 -6.00
CA ILE A 56 65.33 6.92 -4.76
C ILE A 56 64.22 7.89 -4.35
N ARG A 57 64.47 9.21 -4.43
CA ARG A 57 63.45 10.22 -4.09
C ARG A 57 62.25 10.17 -5.01
N GLU A 58 62.46 9.95 -6.31
CA GLU A 58 61.38 9.81 -7.28
C GLU A 58 60.54 8.56 -6.98
N GLN A 59 61.18 7.41 -6.73
CA GLN A 59 60.49 6.19 -6.35
C GLN A 59 59.67 6.37 -5.06
N GLN A 60 60.25 7.00 -4.03
CA GLN A 60 59.54 7.29 -2.78
C GLN A 60 58.35 8.22 -3.00
N ARG A 61 58.49 9.24 -3.85
CA ARG A 61 57.39 10.16 -4.17
C ARG A 61 56.25 9.41 -4.83
N ARG A 62 56.55 8.65 -5.90
CA ARG A 62 55.56 7.84 -6.61
C ARG A 62 54.87 6.85 -5.68
N TYR A 63 55.61 6.18 -4.81
CA TYR A 63 55.04 5.26 -3.83
C TYR A 63 54.09 5.98 -2.87
N LYS A 64 54.50 7.13 -2.32
CA LYS A 64 53.65 7.93 -1.42
C LYS A 64 52.37 8.43 -2.10
N GLU A 65 52.46 8.85 -3.36
CA GLU A 65 51.30 9.28 -4.15
C GLU A 65 50.30 8.14 -4.34
N ILE A 66 50.79 6.96 -4.77
CA ILE A 66 49.95 5.76 -4.93
C ILE A 66 49.30 5.40 -3.58
N ARG A 67 50.07 5.36 -2.49
CA ARG A 67 49.55 5.01 -1.17
C ARG A 67 48.53 6.02 -0.64
N ALA A 68 48.74 7.31 -0.91
CA ALA A 68 47.78 8.34 -0.54
C ALA A 68 46.46 8.17 -1.32
N ALA A 69 46.54 7.86 -2.62
CA ALA A 69 45.37 7.59 -3.45
C ALA A 69 44.63 6.32 -3.00
N GLU A 70 45.34 5.21 -2.76
CA GLU A 70 44.78 3.96 -2.23
C GLU A 70 44.05 4.20 -0.90
N LYS A 71 44.69 4.91 0.03
CA LYS A 71 44.11 5.21 1.35
C LYS A 71 42.87 6.09 1.25
N ALA A 72 42.85 7.06 0.34
CA ALA A 72 41.67 7.90 0.11
C ALA A 72 40.51 7.09 -0.49
N GLU A 73 40.81 6.14 -1.39
CA GLU A 73 39.80 5.23 -1.93
C GLU A 73 39.23 4.28 -0.87
N GLU A 74 40.10 3.68 -0.05
CA GLU A 74 39.71 2.79 1.05
C GLU A 74 38.75 3.51 2.01
N GLN A 75 39.09 4.73 2.44
CA GLN A 75 38.21 5.54 3.29
C GLN A 75 36.85 5.81 2.64
N ARG A 76 36.83 6.12 1.34
CA ARG A 76 35.57 6.33 0.61
C ARG A 76 34.72 5.07 0.59
N LEU A 77 35.33 3.89 0.39
CA LEU A 77 34.64 2.61 0.38
C LEU A 77 34.13 2.23 1.77
N GLU A 78 34.93 2.42 2.82
CA GLU A 78 34.52 2.18 4.21
C GLU A 78 33.30 3.03 4.60
N GLU A 79 33.28 4.31 4.24
CA GLU A 79 32.13 5.18 4.51
C GLU A 79 30.87 4.71 3.77
N GLN A 80 31.01 4.29 2.51
CA GLN A 80 29.89 3.72 1.74
C GLN A 80 29.39 2.41 2.33
N GLU A 81 30.30 1.52 2.73
CA GLU A 81 29.95 0.26 3.39
C GLU A 81 29.26 0.51 4.72
N ARG A 82 29.74 1.48 5.51
CA ARG A 82 29.11 1.87 6.78
C ARG A 82 27.66 2.30 6.55
N ARG A 83 27.41 3.19 5.59
CA ARG A 83 26.05 3.62 5.24
C ARG A 83 25.16 2.45 4.80
N ARG A 84 25.67 1.59 3.91
CA ARG A 84 24.93 0.39 3.44
C ARG A 84 24.64 -0.57 4.58
N ARG A 85 25.57 -0.76 5.50
CA ARG A 85 25.41 -1.64 6.67
C ARG A 85 24.36 -1.07 7.63
N GLU A 86 24.38 0.23 7.88
CA GLU A 86 23.37 0.91 8.70
C GLU A 86 21.96 0.78 8.08
N GLU A 87 21.82 0.99 6.77
CA GLU A 87 20.55 0.81 6.06
C GLU A 87 20.08 -0.65 6.05
N ALA A 88 20.99 -1.60 5.82
CA ALA A 88 20.67 -3.03 5.85
C ALA A 88 20.22 -3.47 7.25
N ALA A 89 20.88 -2.99 8.31
CA ALA A 89 20.49 -3.29 9.68
C ALA A 89 19.07 -2.79 10.00
N LYS A 90 18.75 -1.55 9.60
CA LYS A 90 17.39 -0.99 9.76
C LYS A 90 16.33 -1.82 9.03
N ARG A 91 16.62 -2.23 7.79
CA ARG A 91 15.68 -3.09 7.04
C ARG A 91 15.47 -4.44 7.69
N VAL A 92 16.51 -5.05 8.25
CA VAL A 92 16.38 -6.32 8.97
C VAL A 92 15.46 -6.15 10.19
N GLU A 93 15.65 -5.09 10.95
CA GLU A 93 14.79 -4.77 12.11
C GLU A 93 13.32 -4.56 11.70
N GLU A 94 13.07 -3.79 10.63
CA GLU A 94 11.72 -3.59 10.08
C GLU A 94 11.09 -4.92 9.62
N LEU A 95 11.88 -5.78 8.96
CA LEU A 95 11.42 -7.10 8.51
C LEU A 95 11.09 -8.02 9.69
N GLU A 96 11.89 -8.01 10.75
CA GLU A 96 11.61 -8.79 11.96
C GLU A 96 10.34 -8.33 12.66
N LEU A 97 10.13 -7.02 12.78
CA LEU A 97 8.91 -6.44 13.37
C LEU A 97 7.67 -6.79 12.54
N THR A 98 7.73 -6.59 11.23
CA THR A 98 6.62 -6.92 10.33
C THR A 98 6.31 -8.41 10.31
N ASN A 99 7.34 -9.26 10.35
CA ASN A 99 7.17 -10.71 10.44
C ASN A 99 6.47 -11.13 11.74
N ARG A 100 6.88 -10.55 12.88
CA ARG A 100 6.25 -10.82 14.18
C ARG A 100 4.77 -10.45 14.18
N ILE A 101 4.45 -9.24 13.72
CA ILE A 101 3.05 -8.78 13.62
C ILE A 101 2.27 -9.70 12.69
N ARG A 102 2.85 -10.08 11.54
CA ARG A 102 2.21 -10.98 10.58
C ARG A 102 1.87 -12.33 11.22
N LEU A 103 2.81 -12.95 11.93
CA LEU A 103 2.59 -14.23 12.59
C LEU A 103 1.45 -14.14 13.62
N GLU A 104 1.45 -13.10 14.46
CA GLU A 104 0.37 -12.86 15.42
C GLU A 104 -0.99 -12.67 14.74
N THR A 105 -1.03 -11.95 13.61
CA THR A 105 -2.27 -11.77 12.84
C THR A 105 -2.73 -13.06 12.17
N GLU A 106 -1.81 -13.89 11.67
CA GLU A 106 -2.11 -15.18 11.07
C GLU A 106 -2.72 -16.14 12.08
N ASP A 107 -2.19 -16.19 13.30
CA ASP A 107 -2.74 -16.99 14.39
C ASP A 107 -4.16 -16.52 14.78
N ARG A 108 -4.40 -15.21 14.84
CA ARG A 108 -5.74 -14.67 15.13
C ARG A 108 -6.74 -14.97 14.02
N VAL A 109 -6.33 -14.79 12.76
CA VAL A 109 -7.19 -15.05 11.60
C VAL A 109 -7.50 -16.55 11.50
N SER A 110 -6.51 -17.42 11.70
CA SER A 110 -6.74 -18.87 11.69
C SER A 110 -7.68 -19.32 12.79
N ALA A 111 -7.57 -18.79 14.01
CA ALA A 111 -8.50 -19.06 15.10
C ALA A 111 -9.93 -18.56 14.79
N ALA A 112 -10.07 -17.38 14.19
CA ALA A 112 -11.37 -16.84 13.78
C ALA A 112 -12.04 -17.69 12.70
N VAL A 113 -11.29 -18.09 11.67
CA VAL A 113 -11.79 -18.98 10.61
C VAL A 113 -12.17 -20.34 11.17
N LEU A 114 -11.35 -20.89 12.07
CA LEU A 114 -11.62 -22.18 12.72
C LEU A 114 -12.91 -22.13 13.55
N THR A 115 -13.06 -21.10 14.39
CA THR A 115 -14.26 -20.93 15.23
C THR A 115 -15.51 -20.67 14.40
N GLN A 116 -15.41 -19.87 13.33
CA GLN A 116 -16.53 -19.64 12.42
C GLN A 116 -16.96 -20.94 11.74
N GLY A 117 -16.02 -21.74 11.22
CA GLY A 117 -16.32 -23.04 10.62
C GLY A 117 -17.00 -24.01 11.61
N TYR A 118 -16.49 -24.10 12.85
CA TYR A 118 -17.16 -24.91 13.88
C TYR A 118 -18.55 -24.38 14.24
N LEU A 119 -18.72 -23.07 14.31
CA LEU A 119 -20.01 -22.46 14.65
C LEU A 119 -21.04 -22.68 13.54
N THR A 120 -20.64 -22.56 12.27
CA THR A 120 -21.55 -22.82 11.13
C THR A 120 -22.04 -24.26 11.11
N ASP A 121 -21.22 -25.21 11.56
CA ASP A 121 -21.60 -26.62 11.60
C ASP A 121 -22.46 -26.97 12.83
N LEU A 122 -22.14 -26.39 14.00
CA LEU A 122 -22.80 -26.71 15.26
C LEU A 122 -24.13 -25.95 15.44
N LEU A 123 -24.20 -24.70 15.01
CA LEU A 123 -25.32 -23.81 15.28
C LEU A 123 -26.66 -24.33 14.72
N PRO A 124 -26.75 -24.84 13.47
CA PRO A 124 -27.98 -25.44 12.97
C PRO A 124 -28.43 -26.64 13.81
N SER A 125 -27.49 -27.52 14.17
CA SER A 125 -27.79 -28.73 14.96
C SER A 125 -28.28 -28.40 16.38
N VAL A 126 -27.68 -27.41 17.05
CA VAL A 126 -28.09 -26.98 18.39
C VAL A 126 -29.44 -26.25 18.35
N LEU A 127 -29.68 -25.40 17.35
CA LEU A 127 -30.96 -24.71 17.18
C LEU A 127 -32.09 -25.70 16.87
N GLU A 128 -31.83 -26.70 16.03
CA GLU A 128 -32.79 -27.77 15.75
C GLU A 128 -33.08 -28.60 17.01
N GLY A 129 -32.05 -28.98 17.77
CA GLY A 129 -32.23 -29.68 19.05
C GLY A 129 -33.00 -28.87 20.10
N LEU A 130 -32.78 -27.56 20.21
CA LEU A 130 -33.54 -26.66 21.09
C LEU A 130 -34.99 -26.49 20.65
N LYS A 131 -35.25 -26.48 19.34
CA LYS A 131 -36.59 -26.45 18.76
C LYS A 131 -37.35 -27.73 19.04
N GLU A 132 -36.71 -28.88 18.87
CA GLU A 132 -37.30 -30.18 19.21
C GLU A 132 -37.57 -30.31 20.71
N ALA A 133 -36.70 -29.76 21.56
CA ALA A 133 -36.89 -29.73 23.01
C ALA A 133 -37.96 -28.75 23.49
N GLY A 134 -38.58 -27.98 22.58
CA GLY A 134 -39.71 -27.09 22.90
C GLY A 134 -39.33 -25.82 23.65
N TYR A 135 -38.06 -25.40 23.63
CA TYR A 135 -37.61 -24.15 24.27
C TYR A 135 -37.89 -22.91 23.42
N PHE A 136 -38.05 -23.05 22.10
CA PHE A 136 -38.56 -21.97 21.26
C PHE A 136 -40.07 -21.89 21.43
N ILE A 137 -40.52 -20.87 22.16
CA ILE A 137 -41.94 -20.52 22.27
C ILE A 137 -42.36 -19.95 20.91
N ASP A 138 -43.42 -20.52 20.35
CA ASP A 138 -44.04 -20.04 19.11
C ASP A 138 -44.92 -18.84 19.49
N ASP A 139 -44.29 -17.68 19.73
CA ASP A 139 -44.97 -16.44 20.16
C ASP A 139 -46.15 -16.08 19.24
N ILE A 140 -46.05 -16.46 17.96
CA ILE A 140 -47.10 -16.26 16.96
C ILE A 140 -48.31 -17.15 17.26
N ARG A 141 -48.09 -18.42 17.62
CA ARG A 141 -49.18 -19.31 18.00
C ARG A 141 -49.89 -18.82 19.26
N GLU A 142 -49.13 -18.40 20.27
CA GLU A 142 -49.69 -17.89 21.52
C GLU A 142 -50.49 -16.59 21.29
N ASP A 143 -49.96 -15.63 20.52
CA ASP A 143 -50.68 -14.39 20.17
C ASP A 143 -51.91 -14.65 19.28
N VAL A 144 -51.84 -15.65 18.39
CA VAL A 144 -53.01 -16.09 17.61
C VAL A 144 -54.08 -16.68 18.52
N GLU A 145 -53.71 -17.59 19.43
CA GLU A 145 -54.64 -18.27 20.33
C GLU A 145 -55.29 -17.29 21.34
N GLU A 146 -54.51 -16.38 21.92
CA GLU A 146 -55.00 -15.49 22.97
C GLU A 146 -55.67 -14.23 22.41
N ASN A 147 -55.05 -13.59 21.41
CA ASN A 147 -55.38 -12.22 21.03
C ASN A 147 -56.19 -12.18 19.73
N PHE A 148 -55.73 -12.89 18.69
CA PHE A 148 -56.42 -12.93 17.39
C PHE A 148 -57.77 -13.64 17.47
N MET A 149 -57.83 -14.80 18.13
CA MET A 149 -59.09 -15.54 18.29
C MET A 149 -60.13 -14.74 19.09
N SER A 150 -59.69 -14.01 20.12
CA SER A 150 -60.55 -13.12 20.91
C SER A 150 -61.08 -11.96 20.07
N TRP A 151 -60.20 -11.31 19.29
CA TRP A 151 -60.57 -10.24 18.37
C TRP A 151 -61.56 -10.71 17.29
N LEU A 152 -61.28 -11.84 16.63
CA LEU A 152 -62.13 -12.41 15.58
C LEU A 152 -63.53 -12.73 16.11
N MET A 153 -63.62 -13.32 17.30
CA MET A 153 -64.91 -13.62 17.93
C MET A 153 -65.68 -12.34 18.32
N GLY A 154 -64.97 -11.24 18.63
CA GLY A 154 -65.56 -9.92 18.85
C GLY A 154 -66.13 -9.31 17.56
N GLU A 155 -65.37 -9.36 16.46
CA GLU A 155 -65.77 -8.79 15.18
C GLU A 155 -66.94 -9.56 14.55
N VAL A 156 -66.91 -10.89 14.58
CA VAL A 156 -68.02 -11.74 14.10
C VAL A 156 -69.31 -11.45 14.88
N ARG A 157 -69.20 -11.22 16.20
CA ARG A 157 -70.35 -10.84 17.03
C ARG A 157 -70.89 -9.46 16.63
N GLN A 158 -70.03 -8.50 16.35
CA GLN A 158 -70.44 -7.16 15.93
C GLN A 158 -71.14 -7.19 14.57
N GLU A 159 -70.65 -7.98 13.61
CA GLU A 159 -71.27 -8.10 12.29
C GLU A 159 -72.62 -8.84 12.34
N MET A 160 -72.73 -9.90 13.16
CA MET A 160 -74.02 -10.52 13.45
C MET A 160 -75.01 -9.53 14.07
N GLN A 161 -74.56 -8.67 14.98
CA GLN A 161 -75.41 -7.64 15.59
C GLN A 161 -75.87 -6.60 14.55
N ARG A 162 -74.97 -6.09 13.70
CA ARG A 162 -75.34 -5.20 12.59
C ARG A 162 -76.38 -5.83 11.67
N MET A 163 -76.25 -7.12 11.38
CA MET A 163 -77.21 -7.85 10.54
C MET A 163 -78.61 -7.92 11.20
N VAL A 164 -78.66 -8.13 12.51
CA VAL A 164 -79.92 -8.12 13.28
C VAL A 164 -80.51 -6.71 13.30
N ASP A 165 -79.72 -5.69 13.61
CA ASP A 165 -80.17 -4.29 13.66
C ASP A 165 -80.67 -3.82 12.28
N ASN A 166 -79.97 -4.19 11.20
CA ASN A 166 -80.40 -3.91 9.83
C ASN A 166 -81.71 -4.61 9.47
N ARG A 167 -81.91 -5.85 9.93
CA ARG A 167 -83.17 -6.58 9.75
C ARG A 167 -84.31 -5.90 10.52
N ASP A 168 -84.05 -5.41 11.72
CA ASP A 168 -85.03 -4.70 12.53
C ASP A 168 -85.40 -3.35 11.90
N LEU A 169 -84.41 -2.59 11.42
CA LEU A 169 -84.61 -1.37 10.62
C LEU A 169 -85.45 -1.63 9.36
N LEU A 170 -85.13 -2.67 8.60
CA LEU A 170 -85.92 -3.05 7.42
C LEU A 170 -87.35 -3.43 7.81
N SER A 171 -87.54 -4.09 8.95
CA SER A 171 -88.88 -4.43 9.47
C SER A 171 -89.67 -3.18 9.87
N GLU A 172 -89.00 -2.17 10.42
CA GLU A 172 -89.58 -0.87 10.78
C GLU A 172 -89.97 -0.06 9.53
N ILE A 173 -89.09 0.02 8.52
CA ILE A 173 -89.38 0.68 7.24
C ILE A 173 -90.56 0.00 6.53
N VAL A 174 -90.61 -1.35 6.52
CA VAL A 174 -91.74 -2.09 5.94
C VAL A 174 -93.04 -1.77 6.67
N ARG A 175 -93.00 -1.63 8.01
CA ARG A 175 -94.15 -1.21 8.80
C ARG A 175 -94.62 0.21 8.43
N GLU A 176 -93.70 1.16 8.29
CA GLU A 176 -94.00 2.56 7.91
C GLU A 176 -94.60 2.68 6.50
N ILE A 177 -94.07 1.93 5.53
CA ILE A 177 -94.62 1.87 4.17
C ILE A 177 -96.04 1.28 4.18
N LEU A 178 -96.29 0.24 4.98
CA LEU A 178 -97.63 -0.33 5.15
C LEU A 178 -98.60 0.68 5.78
N GLU A 179 -98.14 1.49 6.73
CA GLU A 179 -98.94 2.50 7.43
C GLU A 179 -99.27 3.69 6.53
N THR A 180 -98.27 4.20 5.79
CA THR A 180 -98.45 5.26 4.78
C THR A 180 -99.39 4.80 3.66
N ARG A 181 -99.26 3.54 3.22
CA ARG A 181 -100.13 2.99 2.19
C ARG A 181 -101.56 2.77 2.72
N ALA A 182 -101.73 2.44 4.00
CA ALA A 182 -103.05 2.40 4.64
C ALA A 182 -103.70 3.79 4.73
N GLU A 183 -102.92 4.86 4.94
CA GLU A 183 -103.40 6.25 4.92
C GLU A 183 -103.79 6.71 3.51
N VAL A 184 -103.01 6.36 2.48
CA VAL A 184 -103.36 6.65 1.08
C VAL A 184 -104.66 5.94 0.67
N TYR A 185 -104.86 4.68 1.09
CA TYR A 185 -106.13 3.99 0.85
C TYR A 185 -107.31 4.59 1.64
N ARG A 186 -107.08 5.19 2.82
CA ARG A 186 -108.10 5.99 3.53
C ARG A 186 -108.43 7.28 2.79
N ALA A 187 -107.44 7.96 2.22
CA ALA A 187 -107.64 9.18 1.44
C ALA A 187 -108.37 8.92 0.10
N MET A 188 -108.19 7.74 -0.50
CA MET A 188 -108.92 7.31 -1.70
C MET A 188 -110.36 6.82 -1.42
N ALA A 189 -110.79 6.76 -0.15
CA ALA A 189 -112.15 6.36 0.22
C ALA A 189 -113.14 7.53 0.33
N THR A 190 -112.68 8.79 0.26
CA THR A 190 -113.53 9.99 0.47
C THR A 190 -113.97 10.71 -0.80
N ASP A 191 -113.78 10.16 -2.01
CA ASP A 191 -114.33 10.77 -3.22
C ASP A 191 -114.72 9.74 -4.30
N LYS A 192 -116.02 9.56 -4.55
CA LYS A 192 -116.65 8.82 -5.68
C LYS A 192 -118.14 9.22 -5.80
N PRO A 193 -118.84 9.04 -6.96
CA PRO A 193 -118.47 8.31 -8.21
C PRO A 193 -118.75 9.06 -9.56
N GLY A 194 -118.03 8.83 -10.67
CA GLY A 194 -118.28 7.83 -11.76
C GLY A 194 -118.68 8.53 -13.10
N PRO A 195 -118.70 7.91 -14.32
CA PRO A 195 -118.28 6.57 -14.74
C PRO A 195 -117.39 6.49 -16.04
N GLY A 196 -116.71 5.35 -16.22
CA GLY A 196 -116.57 4.59 -17.48
C GLY A 196 -115.71 5.12 -18.66
N SER A 197 -114.56 4.46 -18.90
CA SER A 197 -114.24 3.86 -20.20
C SER A 197 -113.04 2.92 -20.07
N ASP A 198 -113.23 1.69 -20.52
CA ASP A 198 -112.21 0.67 -20.72
C ASP A 198 -111.09 1.17 -21.66
N GLU A 199 -109.84 0.75 -21.40
CA GLU A 199 -108.86 0.27 -22.38
C GLU A 199 -107.50 0.00 -21.69
N GLU A 200 -107.13 -1.28 -21.58
CA GLU A 200 -105.72 -1.71 -21.68
C GLU A 200 -105.41 -1.98 -23.17
N PRO A 201 -104.16 -2.12 -23.65
CA PRO A 201 -102.84 -2.09 -22.98
C PRO A 201 -101.82 -1.17 -23.70
N THR A 202 -100.53 -1.14 -23.29
CA THR A 202 -99.33 -1.24 -24.18
C THR A 202 -98.02 -0.75 -23.52
N SER A 203 -97.14 -1.72 -23.25
CA SER A 203 -95.67 -1.80 -23.49
C SER A 203 -94.64 -0.75 -22.96
N THR A 204 -93.73 -1.26 -22.11
CA THR A 204 -92.23 -1.15 -22.12
C THR A 204 -91.51 0.21 -21.94
N PRO A 205 -90.20 0.24 -21.55
CA PRO A 205 -89.45 -0.57 -20.58
C PRO A 205 -88.52 0.26 -19.64
N LEU A 206 -87.90 -0.44 -18.69
CA LEU A 206 -86.80 -0.01 -17.79
C LEU A 206 -85.57 0.57 -18.53
N PRO A 207 -84.73 1.35 -17.82
CA PRO A 207 -83.37 0.91 -17.53
C PRO A 207 -83.07 1.12 -16.03
N GLY A 208 -82.15 0.45 -15.35
CA GLY A 208 -80.97 -0.30 -15.74
C GLY A 208 -80.01 -0.14 -14.56
N VAL A 209 -79.87 -1.19 -13.76
CA VAL A 209 -79.01 -1.25 -12.58
C VAL A 209 -77.55 -1.22 -13.05
N SER A 210 -76.75 -0.30 -12.53
CA SER A 210 -75.30 -0.36 -12.67
C SER A 210 -74.72 -1.01 -11.42
N SER A 211 -74.20 -2.21 -11.60
CA SER A 211 -73.49 -3.00 -10.59
C SER A 211 -72.01 -3.13 -10.96
N VAL A 212 -71.15 -2.83 -9.98
CA VAL A 212 -69.86 -3.50 -9.66
C VAL A 212 -68.72 -3.21 -10.66
N VAL A 213 -67.48 -2.91 -10.25
CA VAL A 213 -66.44 -3.87 -9.84
C VAL A 213 -65.28 -3.16 -9.13
N LEU A 214 -64.86 -3.77 -8.01
CA LEU A 214 -63.65 -3.54 -7.22
C LEU A 214 -62.38 -3.84 -8.04
N HIS A 215 -61.31 -3.05 -7.82
CA HIS A 215 -59.96 -3.42 -8.23
C HIS A 215 -59.16 -3.86 -7.00
N LYS A 216 -58.69 -5.11 -7.03
CA LYS A 216 -57.43 -5.52 -6.42
C LYS A 216 -56.95 -6.76 -7.18
N ASP A 217 -55.72 -6.70 -7.69
CA ASP A 217 -54.91 -7.89 -7.88
C ASP A 217 -53.44 -7.52 -7.61
N GLU A 218 -52.86 -8.21 -6.64
CA GLU A 218 -51.44 -8.48 -6.49
C GLU A 218 -51.13 -9.73 -7.32
N ASN A 219 -49.99 -9.80 -8.01
CA ASN A 219 -48.99 -10.84 -7.73
C ASN A 219 -47.66 -10.61 -8.46
N THR A 220 -46.63 -11.04 -7.74
CA THR A 220 -45.19 -11.14 -7.94
C THR A 220 -44.82 -12.35 -8.82
N GLU A 221 -43.71 -12.30 -9.56
CA GLU A 221 -42.66 -13.35 -9.53
C GLU A 221 -41.37 -12.90 -10.25
N GLU A 222 -40.25 -13.34 -9.69
CA GLU A 222 -38.84 -13.12 -10.05
C GLU A 222 -38.43 -13.81 -11.36
N THR A 223 -37.36 -13.32 -12.00
CA THR A 223 -36.15 -14.12 -12.28
C THR A 223 -34.95 -13.24 -12.60
N ASP A 224 -33.80 -13.76 -12.19
CA ASP A 224 -32.43 -13.29 -12.07
C ASP A 224 -31.67 -13.06 -13.41
N GLU A 225 -30.42 -12.62 -13.28
CA GLU A 225 -29.26 -12.78 -14.17
C GLU A 225 -28.64 -11.54 -14.85
N THR A 226 -27.62 -11.01 -14.16
CA THR A 226 -26.25 -10.72 -14.64
C THR A 226 -26.03 -9.90 -15.92
N GLY A 227 -25.50 -8.68 -15.73
CA GLY A 227 -24.82 -7.91 -16.76
C GLY A 227 -23.54 -7.26 -16.21
N GLU A 228 -22.41 -7.93 -16.39
CA GLU A 228 -21.06 -7.40 -16.19
C GLU A 228 -20.82 -6.13 -17.03
N THR A 229 -20.32 -5.07 -16.41
CA THR A 229 -19.65 -3.97 -17.13
C THR A 229 -18.17 -3.95 -16.76
N LYS A 230 -17.37 -4.49 -17.68
CA LYS A 230 -15.93 -4.29 -17.81
C LYS A 230 -15.67 -2.93 -18.46
N PRO A 231 -14.60 -2.20 -18.10
CA PRO A 231 -13.90 -1.38 -19.07
C PRO A 231 -12.53 -1.98 -19.36
N GLU A 232 -12.26 -2.09 -20.65
CA GLU A 232 -11.00 -2.53 -21.21
C GLU A 232 -9.90 -1.49 -21.08
N GLU A 233 -8.71 -2.05 -21.10
CA GLU A 233 -7.36 -1.55 -21.07
C GLU A 233 -7.05 -0.72 -22.35
N GLU A 234 -6.46 0.47 -22.19
CA GLU A 234 -5.66 1.07 -23.26
C GLU A 234 -4.22 1.31 -22.78
N THR A 235 -3.32 0.96 -23.68
CA THR A 235 -1.90 0.70 -23.51
C THR A 235 -1.03 1.90 -23.86
N GLU A 236 0.13 1.94 -23.21
CA GLU A 236 1.44 2.49 -23.63
C GLU A 236 1.51 3.66 -24.63
N VAL A 237 2.16 4.77 -24.19
CA VAL A 237 3.21 5.42 -25.03
C VAL A 237 4.45 5.75 -24.19
N ARG A 238 5.59 5.43 -24.81
CA ARG A 238 6.97 5.43 -24.35
C ARG A 238 7.62 6.84 -24.24
N LYS A 239 8.45 7.00 -23.20
CA LYS A 239 9.90 7.34 -23.18
C LYS A 239 10.44 8.52 -24.02
N SER A 240 10.99 9.53 -23.34
CA SER A 240 12.25 10.25 -23.66
C SER A 240 12.73 10.96 -22.37
N ALA A 241 13.90 10.71 -21.78
CA ALA A 241 15.30 10.92 -22.17
C ALA A 241 15.76 12.40 -22.12
N GLY A 242 16.73 12.71 -21.23
CA GLY A 242 17.46 13.98 -21.09
C GLY A 242 17.58 14.40 -19.61
N LYS A 243 18.59 13.95 -18.84
CA LYS A 243 19.95 14.53 -18.69
C LYS A 243 19.94 16.05 -18.56
N ASP A 244 20.30 16.56 -17.37
CA ASP A 244 21.34 17.60 -17.20
C ASP A 244 21.78 17.72 -15.73
N GLU A 245 23.06 18.07 -15.59
CA GLU A 245 23.97 18.03 -14.44
C GLU A 245 23.71 19.03 -13.30
N PRO A 246 24.39 18.87 -12.14
CA PRO A 246 24.33 19.80 -11.02
C PRO A 246 25.30 20.98 -11.19
N THR A 247 24.79 22.20 -11.00
CA THR A 247 25.59 23.42 -10.94
C THR A 247 26.25 23.56 -9.57
N ALA A 248 27.58 23.60 -9.56
CA ALA A 248 28.40 24.11 -8.46
C ALA A 248 28.85 25.54 -8.79
N GLU A 249 28.67 26.46 -7.86
CA GLU A 249 29.26 27.81 -7.73
C GLU A 249 28.76 28.32 -6.37
N SER A 250 29.51 28.89 -5.42
CA SER A 250 30.88 29.40 -5.33
C SER A 250 31.36 29.29 -3.88
#